data_AF-A0AAJ0UL98-F1
#
_entry.id   AF-A0AAJ0UL98-F1
#
_cell.length_a   1.000
_cell.length_b   1.000
_cell.length_c   1.000
_cell.angle_alpha   90.00
_cell.angle_beta   90.00
_cell.angle_gamma   90.00
#
_symmetry.space_group_name_H-M   'P 1'
#
loop_
_entity.id
_entity.type
_entity.pdbx_description
1 polymer ?
#
loop_
_entity_poly.entity_id
_entity_poly.type
_entity_poly.pdbx_seq_one_letter_code
_entity_poly.pdbx_strand_id
1 'polypeptide(L)'
;MEIQMCQLCKEPIANFVCIHRMGRGIAQWLPSPAREAFEMENARFLQTFSYMPADTRNHAEPVCLYCYVNEVFQWLSAIDRPVARRFRKLLSLGRRTEDFREIIISHAEPITADRPEAAEFGVCDVCGEYSDELTRTREGWVCGDCSGE
;
A
#
# COMPACT_ATOMS: atom_id res chain seq x y z
N MET A 1 -13.71 10.74 17.22
CA MET A 1 -12.33 10.38 16.85
C MET A 1 -12.43 9.76 15.46
N GLU A 2 -11.97 10.48 14.44
CA GLU A 2 -11.92 9.94 13.08
C GLU A 2 -10.83 8.87 13.04
N ILE A 3 -11.18 7.65 12.63
CA ILE A 3 -10.24 6.54 12.48
C ILE A 3 -9.66 6.66 11.09
N GLN A 4 -8.34 6.86 10.99
CA GLN A 4 -7.66 6.92 9.70
C GLN A 4 -7.63 5.54 9.06
N MET A 5 -7.96 5.48 7.77
CA MET A 5 -8.02 4.23 7.02
C MET A 5 -6.82 4.13 6.08
N CYS A 6 -6.21 2.94 6.04
CA CYS A 6 -5.16 2.62 5.10
C CYS A 6 -5.70 2.69 3.68
N GLN A 7 -5.03 3.44 2.80
CA GLN A 7 -5.47 3.59 1.41
C GLN A 7 -5.26 2.33 0.57
N LEU A 8 -4.39 1.42 1.00
CA LEU A 8 -4.16 0.13 0.34
C LEU A 8 -5.15 -0.94 0.79
N CYS A 9 -5.12 -1.35 2.06
CA CYS A 9 -5.96 -2.46 2.54
C CYS A 9 -7.34 -2.02 3.05
N LYS A 10 -7.64 -0.71 3.09
CA LYS A 10 -8.89 -0.16 3.64
C LYS A 10 -9.17 -0.61 5.08
N GLU A 11 -8.12 -0.88 5.86
CA GLU A 11 -8.21 -1.17 7.30
C GLU A 11 -7.85 0.05 8.16
N PRO A 12 -8.34 0.13 9.41
CA PRO A 12 -7.92 1.15 10.36
C PRO A 12 -6.40 1.18 10.59
N ILE A 13 -5.79 2.36 10.46
CA ILE A 13 -4.41 2.59 10.86
C ILE A 13 -4.37 2.75 12.38
N ALA A 14 -4.18 1.63 13.07
CA ALA A 14 -4.01 1.58 14.52
C ALA A 14 -2.53 1.66 14.98
N ASN A 15 -1.59 1.80 14.02
CA ASN A 15 -0.15 1.74 14.28
C ASN A 15 0.45 3.14 14.44
N PHE A 16 1.20 3.35 15.53
CA PHE A 16 1.94 4.61 15.79
C PHE A 16 3.36 4.62 15.19
N VAL A 17 3.72 3.60 14.40
CA VAL A 17 5.07 3.43 13.86
C VAL A 17 5.17 4.15 12.52
N CYS A 18 6.05 5.15 12.47
CA CYS A 18 6.31 5.90 11.25
C CYS A 18 7.04 5.06 10.18
N ILE A 19 6.45 4.87 9.00
CA ILE A 19 7.03 4.13 7.87
C ILE A 19 8.37 4.71 7.40
N HIS A 20 8.59 6.03 7.51
CA HIS A 20 9.91 6.62 7.21
C HIS A 20 10.99 6.13 8.18
N ARG A 21 10.64 6.03 9.47
CA ARG A 21 11.57 5.50 10.49
C ARG A 21 11.78 4.00 10.30
N MET A 22 10.72 3.28 9.95
CA MET A 22 10.80 1.86 9.62
C MET A 22 11.75 1.63 8.44
N GLY A 23 11.59 2.37 7.33
CA GLY A 23 12.47 2.27 6.18
C GLY A 23 13.94 2.50 6.53
N ARG A 24 14.27 3.51 7.35
CA ARG A 24 15.65 3.70 7.81
C ARG A 24 16.17 2.49 8.61
N GLY A 25 15.35 1.92 9.49
CA GLY A 25 15.71 0.71 10.24
C GLY A 25 15.97 -0.49 9.34
N ILE A 26 15.14 -0.68 8.31
CA ILE A 26 15.31 -1.75 7.32
C ILE A 26 16.60 -1.54 6.52
N ALA A 27 16.86 -0.33 6.03
CA ALA A 27 18.09 -0.01 5.29
C ALA A 27 19.35 -0.34 6.10
N GLN A 28 19.36 -0.01 7.40
CA GLN A 28 20.47 -0.33 8.31
C GLN A 28 20.62 -1.82 8.58
N TRP A 29 19.53 -2.59 8.53
CA TRP A 29 19.54 -4.03 8.75
C TRP A 29 20.03 -4.81 7.51
N LEU A 30 19.82 -4.28 6.31
CA LEU A 30 20.18 -4.95 5.07
C LEU A 30 21.70 -5.03 4.83
N PRO A 31 22.19 -6.11 4.19
CA PRO A 31 23.60 -6.20 3.77
C PRO A 31 23.91 -5.20 2.65
N SER A 32 25.19 -4.82 2.52
CA SER A 32 25.63 -3.67 1.70
C SER A 32 25.13 -3.60 0.25
N PRO A 33 25.01 -4.67 -0.56
CA PRO A 33 24.45 -4.49 -1.90
C PRO A 33 22.93 -4.29 -1.90
N ALA A 34 22.21 -4.86 -0.93
CA ALA A 34 20.76 -4.72 -0.82
C ALA A 34 20.35 -3.38 -0.20
N ARG A 35 21.20 -2.81 0.66
CA ARG A 35 20.93 -1.53 1.30
C ARG A 35 20.81 -0.39 0.29
N GLU A 36 21.77 -0.24 -0.62
CA GLU A 36 21.76 0.85 -1.60
C GLU A 36 20.56 0.75 -2.54
N ALA A 37 20.29 -0.46 -3.05
CA ALA A 37 19.11 -0.73 -3.86
C ALA A 37 17.80 -0.46 -3.09
N PHE A 38 17.77 -0.78 -1.79
CA PHE A 38 16.61 -0.52 -0.94
C PHE A 38 16.39 0.96 -0.70
N GLU A 39 17.44 1.78 -0.52
CA GLU A 39 17.27 3.21 -0.29
C GLU A 39 16.57 3.89 -1.48
N MET A 40 16.92 3.47 -2.71
CA MET A 40 16.23 3.91 -3.93
C MET A 40 14.77 3.40 -3.99
N GLU A 41 14.56 2.11 -3.75
CA GLU A 41 13.23 1.50 -3.82
C GLU A 41 12.29 2.06 -2.73
N ASN A 42 12.81 2.27 -1.53
CA ASN A 42 12.05 2.84 -0.42
C ASN A 42 11.61 4.27 -0.71
N ALA A 43 12.42 5.06 -1.42
CA ALA A 43 12.00 6.37 -1.89
C ALA A 43 10.81 6.25 -2.87
N ARG A 44 10.81 5.25 -3.77
CA ARG A 44 9.68 4.96 -4.67
C ARG A 44 8.41 4.58 -3.90
N PHE A 45 8.51 3.72 -2.91
CA PHE A 45 7.38 3.34 -2.06
C PHE A 45 6.77 4.57 -1.38
N LEU A 46 7.59 5.35 -0.68
CA LEU A 46 7.14 6.54 0.05
C LEU A 46 6.54 7.59 -0.89
N GLN A 47 7.13 7.80 -2.05
CA GLN A 47 6.57 8.68 -3.08
C GLN A 47 5.19 8.19 -3.54
N THR A 48 5.06 6.89 -3.84
CA THR A 48 3.79 6.32 -4.29
C THR A 48 2.70 6.49 -3.23
N PHE A 49 3.03 6.25 -1.96
CA PHE A 49 2.10 6.47 -0.86
C PHE A 49 1.70 7.93 -0.73
N SER A 50 2.62 8.88 -0.94
CA SER A 50 2.33 10.32 -0.83
C SER A 50 1.35 10.86 -1.87
N TYR A 51 1.23 10.18 -3.02
CA TYR A 51 0.25 10.52 -4.07
C TYR A 51 -1.11 9.84 -3.89
N MET A 52 -1.24 8.91 -2.93
CA MET A 52 -2.55 8.39 -2.57
C MET A 52 -3.32 9.48 -1.83
N PRO A 53 -4.57 9.79 -2.23
CA PRO A 53 -5.35 10.83 -1.58
C PRO A 53 -5.47 10.53 -0.09
N ALA A 54 -4.76 11.31 0.73
CA ALA A 54 -4.94 11.30 2.17
C ALA A 54 -6.19 12.11 2.46
N ASP A 55 -7.18 11.48 3.10
CA ASP A 55 -8.41 12.19 3.48
C ASP A 55 -8.03 13.41 4.33
N THR A 56 -8.52 14.57 3.91
CA THR A 56 -7.83 15.87 4.04
C THR A 56 -7.99 16.54 5.39
N ARG A 57 -7.71 15.84 6.49
CA ARG A 57 -7.70 16.44 7.84
C ARG A 57 -6.74 15.69 8.77
N ASN A 58 -5.57 16.30 8.97
CA ASN A 58 -4.48 15.92 9.88
C ASN A 58 -3.62 14.72 9.44
N HIS A 59 -2.37 15.02 9.07
CA HIS A 59 -1.32 14.09 8.70
C HIS A 59 -1.28 12.82 9.55
N ALA A 60 -1.54 11.67 8.93
CA ALA A 60 -0.87 10.43 9.24
C ALA A 60 -0.69 9.64 7.94
N GLU A 61 0.25 8.72 7.98
CA GLU A 61 0.71 7.97 6.82
C GLU A 61 -0.49 7.37 6.06
N PRO A 62 -0.59 7.56 4.74
CA PRO A 62 -1.76 7.09 3.98
C PRO A 62 -1.83 5.57 3.91
N VAL A 63 -0.81 4.87 4.40
CA VAL A 63 -0.67 3.42 4.34
C VAL A 63 -0.26 2.90 5.72
N CYS A 64 -0.87 1.79 6.15
CA CYS A 64 -0.53 1.16 7.41
C CYS A 64 0.87 0.52 7.35
N LEU A 65 1.52 0.40 8.50
CA LEU A 65 2.82 -0.28 8.64
C LEU A 65 2.85 -1.66 7.97
N TYR A 66 1.72 -2.37 8.03
CA TYR A 66 1.60 -3.70 7.47
C TYR A 66 1.75 -3.71 5.94
N CYS A 67 0.99 -2.88 5.22
CA CYS A 67 1.11 -2.80 3.75
C CYS A 67 2.49 -2.29 3.34
N TYR A 68 3.06 -1.33 4.07
CA TYR A 68 4.45 -0.90 3.85
C TYR A 68 5.43 -2.07 3.94
N VAL A 69 5.34 -2.86 5.01
CA VAL A 69 6.18 -4.03 5.24
C VAL A 69 5.97 -5.10 4.17
N ASN A 70 4.74 -5.28 3.67
CA ASN A 70 4.44 -6.19 2.58
C ASN A 70 5.17 -5.78 1.30
N GLU A 71 5.12 -4.50 0.90
CA GLU A 71 5.85 -4.01 -0.28
C GLU A 71 7.36 -4.29 -0.17
N VAL A 72 7.94 -4.02 1.01
CA VAL A 72 9.35 -4.34 1.26
C VAL A 72 9.63 -5.84 1.15
N PHE A 73 8.74 -6.69 1.69
CA PHE A 73 8.88 -8.14 1.60
C PHE A 73 8.78 -8.65 0.16
N GLN A 74 7.85 -8.13 -0.64
CA GLN A 74 7.68 -8.51 -2.04
C GLN A 74 8.92 -8.12 -2.85
N TRP A 75 9.41 -6.90 -2.69
CA TRP A 75 10.66 -6.45 -3.30
C TRP A 75 11.85 -7.31 -2.88
N LEU A 76 12.03 -7.57 -1.59
CA LEU A 76 13.09 -8.44 -1.08
C LEU A 76 12.98 -9.86 -1.67
N SER A 77 11.75 -10.38 -1.82
CA SER A 77 11.52 -11.73 -2.37
C SER A 77 11.90 -11.85 -3.85
N ALA A 78 11.82 -10.75 -4.59
CA ALA A 78 12.25 -10.67 -5.98
C ALA A 78 13.78 -10.66 -6.11
N ILE A 79 14.49 -9.98 -5.19
CA ILE A 79 15.95 -9.79 -5.31
C ILE A 79 16.78 -10.85 -4.54
N ASP A 80 16.35 -11.25 -3.34
CA ASP A 80 17.09 -12.14 -2.44
C ASP A 80 16.11 -12.89 -1.51
N ARG A 81 15.62 -14.04 -1.99
CA ARG A 81 14.69 -14.90 -1.25
C ARG A 81 15.20 -15.29 0.14
N PRO A 82 16.49 -15.69 0.35
CA PRO A 82 17.04 -15.91 1.69
C PRO A 82 16.91 -14.70 2.63
N VAL A 83 17.22 -13.49 2.18
CA VAL A 83 17.05 -12.26 2.97
C VAL A 83 15.57 -12.00 3.25
N ALA A 84 14.68 -12.13 2.27
CA ALA A 84 13.24 -11.97 2.44
C ALA A 84 12.67 -12.92 3.51
N ARG A 85 13.12 -14.18 3.54
CA ARG A 85 12.74 -15.15 4.58
C ARG A 85 13.20 -14.72 5.98
N ARG A 86 14.39 -14.13 6.10
CA ARG A 86 14.89 -13.59 7.37
C ARG A 86 14.11 -12.35 7.78
N PHE A 87 13.83 -11.46 6.83
CA PHE A 87 13.02 -10.26 7.03
C PHE A 87 11.63 -10.59 7.56
N ARG A 88 10.94 -11.56 6.93
CA ARG A 88 9.63 -12.05 7.40
C ARG A 88 9.66 -12.50 8.85
N LYS A 89 10.71 -13.22 9.27
CA LYS A 89 10.86 -13.71 10.65
C LYS A 89 11.01 -12.59 11.68
N LEU A 90 11.61 -11.45 11.32
CA LEU A 90 11.75 -10.29 12.22
C LEU A 90 10.39 -9.66 12.56
N LEU A 91 9.49 -9.67 11.58
CA LEU A 91 8.18 -9.03 11.66
C LEU A 91 7.13 -9.91 12.32
N SER A 92 7.36 -11.22 12.35
CA SER A 92 6.44 -12.16 12.99
C SER A 92 6.39 -12.06 14.52
N LEU A 93 7.17 -11.19 15.19
CA LEU A 93 7.12 -10.91 16.66
C LEU A 93 6.73 -12.12 17.54
N GLY A 94 7.34 -13.29 17.32
CA GLY A 94 7.08 -14.50 18.11
C GLY A 94 5.76 -15.24 17.86
N ARG A 95 4.94 -14.85 16.86
CA ARG A 95 3.77 -15.63 16.42
C ARG A 95 4.15 -16.67 15.38
N ARG A 96 3.48 -17.83 15.45
CA ARG A 96 3.78 -19.01 14.60
C ARG A 96 3.65 -18.63 13.12
N THR A 97 4.44 -19.30 12.28
CA THR A 97 4.55 -19.09 10.82
C THR A 97 3.23 -19.16 10.04
N GLU A 98 2.15 -19.63 10.65
CA GLU A 98 0.81 -19.81 10.05
C GLU A 98 0.01 -18.49 10.08
N ASP A 99 0.01 -17.75 11.20
CA ASP A 99 -0.70 -16.48 11.34
C ASP A 99 -0.25 -15.45 10.29
N PHE A 100 1.06 -15.39 9.99
CA PHE A 100 1.59 -14.42 9.02
C PHE A 100 1.25 -14.77 7.58
N ARG A 101 0.95 -16.05 7.26
CA ARG A 101 0.46 -16.43 5.94
C ARG A 101 -0.96 -15.94 5.74
N GLU A 102 -1.83 -16.12 6.74
CA GLU A 102 -3.21 -15.62 6.69
C GLU A 102 -3.25 -14.09 6.63
N ILE A 103 -2.34 -13.42 7.35
CA ILE A 103 -2.23 -11.96 7.32
C ILE A 103 -1.77 -11.47 5.92
N ILE A 104 -0.70 -12.04 5.33
CA ILE A 104 -0.19 -11.69 3.97
C ILE A 104 -1.16 -11.99 2.82
N ILE A 105 -2.10 -12.92 3.01
CA ILE A 105 -3.10 -13.24 2.00
C ILE A 105 -4.19 -12.15 1.89
N SER A 106 -4.25 -11.19 2.84
CA SER A 106 -5.17 -10.04 2.75
C SER A 106 -4.66 -8.95 1.78
N HIS A 107 -4.97 -9.15 0.50
CA HIS A 107 -5.41 -8.15 -0.49
C HIS A 107 -4.52 -6.97 -0.93
N ALA A 108 -3.25 -6.84 -0.53
CA ALA A 108 -2.36 -5.84 -1.14
C ALA A 108 -1.52 -6.47 -2.27
N GLU A 109 -1.96 -6.30 -3.53
CA GLU A 109 -1.10 -6.54 -4.69
C GLU A 109 0.13 -5.62 -4.65
N PRO A 110 1.31 -6.11 -5.06
CA PRO A 110 2.52 -5.30 -5.07
C PRO A 110 2.36 -4.09 -6.00
N ILE A 111 2.97 -2.97 -5.62
CA ILE A 111 2.96 -1.76 -6.45
C ILE A 111 3.86 -1.97 -7.68
N THR A 112 3.24 -2.29 -8.82
CA THR A 112 3.91 -2.44 -10.13
C THR A 112 4.08 -1.10 -10.83
N ALA A 113 5.12 -0.97 -11.66
CA ALA A 113 5.40 0.24 -12.43
C ALA A 113 4.37 0.52 -13.56
N ASP A 114 3.61 -0.49 -13.98
CA ASP A 114 2.73 -0.44 -15.15
C ASP A 114 1.23 -0.54 -14.80
N ARG A 115 0.70 0.31 -13.90
CA ARG A 115 -0.76 0.49 -13.82
C ARG A 115 -1.18 1.58 -14.81
N PRO A 116 -1.85 1.25 -15.93
CA PRO A 116 -2.39 2.28 -16.82
C PRO A 116 -3.50 3.07 -16.10
N GLU A 117 -3.58 4.37 -16.41
CA GLU A 117 -4.59 5.30 -15.90
C GLU A 117 -6.01 4.90 -16.35
N ALA A 118 -6.65 3.98 -15.64
CA ALA A 118 -8.09 3.84 -15.61
C ALA A 118 -8.54 4.03 -14.16
N ALA A 119 -9.37 5.05 -13.91
CA ALA A 119 -9.85 5.32 -12.55
C ALA A 119 -10.94 4.30 -12.20
N GLU A 120 -10.61 3.34 -11.33
CA GLU A 120 -11.46 2.19 -10.99
C GLU A 120 -12.37 2.41 -9.76
N PHE A 121 -12.58 3.62 -9.21
CA PHE A 121 -13.60 3.82 -8.16
C PHE A 121 -13.83 5.31 -7.82
N GLY A 122 -15.07 5.67 -7.45
CA GLY A 122 -15.43 7.00 -6.96
C GLY A 122 -16.94 7.26 -6.90
N VAL A 123 -17.34 8.50 -6.64
CA VAL A 123 -18.76 8.91 -6.66
C VAL A 123 -19.16 9.33 -8.07
N CYS A 124 -20.28 8.81 -8.57
CA CYS A 124 -20.81 9.17 -9.88
C CYS A 124 -21.35 10.60 -9.88
N ASP A 125 -20.91 11.41 -10.84
CA ASP A 125 -21.34 12.81 -10.97
C ASP A 125 -22.82 12.97 -11.40
N VAL A 126 -23.46 11.88 -11.83
CA VAL A 126 -24.85 11.86 -12.32
C VAL A 126 -25.83 11.46 -11.22
N CYS A 127 -25.63 10.30 -10.59
CA CYS A 127 -26.53 9.80 -9.54
C CYS A 127 -26.07 10.10 -8.12
N GLY A 128 -24.81 10.52 -7.92
CA GLY A 128 -24.24 10.79 -6.60
C GLY A 128 -23.92 9.55 -5.78
N GLU A 129 -24.09 8.35 -6.34
CA GLU A 129 -23.79 7.08 -5.68
C GLU A 129 -22.33 6.66 -5.90
N TYR A 130 -21.79 5.92 -4.93
CA TYR A 130 -20.42 5.40 -5.00
C TYR A 130 -20.38 4.15 -5.89
N SER A 131 -19.41 4.09 -6.80
CA SER A 131 -19.23 2.98 -7.74
C SER A 131 -17.76 2.60 -7.87
N ASP A 132 -17.53 1.29 -7.97
CA ASP A 132 -16.23 0.68 -8.21
C ASP A 132 -15.90 0.61 -9.71
N GLU A 133 -16.74 1.18 -10.58
CA GLU A 133 -16.49 1.27 -12.01
C GLU A 133 -17.02 2.60 -12.56
N LEU A 134 -16.11 3.58 -12.72
CA LEU A 134 -16.44 4.88 -13.29
C LEU A 134 -15.80 5.05 -14.67
N THR A 135 -16.62 5.42 -15.65
CA THR A 135 -16.17 5.75 -17.00
C THR A 135 -16.15 7.26 -17.18
N ARG A 136 -15.06 7.81 -17.75
CA ARG A 136 -14.96 9.24 -18.03
C ARG A 136 -15.76 9.59 -19.28
N THR A 137 -16.78 10.42 -19.12
CA THR A 137 -17.54 11.01 -20.22
C THR A 137 -17.16 12.47 -20.42
N ARG A 138 -17.78 13.17 -21.38
CA ARG A 138 -17.57 14.63 -21.56
C ARG A 138 -18.17 15.46 -20.43
N GLU A 139 -19.13 14.92 -19.68
CA GLU A 139 -19.89 15.64 -18.66
C GLU A 139 -19.41 15.35 -17.23
N GLY A 140 -18.60 14.31 -17.04
CA GLY A 140 -18.07 13.92 -15.73
C GLY A 140 -17.72 12.43 -15.66
N TRP A 141 -17.47 11.94 -14.45
CA TRP A 141 -17.24 10.52 -14.18
C TRP A 141 -18.58 9.83 -13.89
N VAL A 142 -18.92 8.83 -14.69
CA VAL A 142 -20.25 8.20 -14.70
C VAL A 142 -20.14 6.71 -14.42
N CYS A 143 -20.94 6.18 -13.49
CA CYS A 143 -20.92 4.76 -13.15
C CYS A 143 -21.56 3.89 -14.23
N GLY A 144 -21.23 2.58 -14.22
CA GLY A 144 -21.81 1.58 -15.13
C GLY A 144 -23.34 1.62 -15.26
N ASP A 145 -24.04 1.83 -14.15
CA ASP A 145 -25.51 1.87 -14.14
C ASP A 145 -26.08 3.15 -14.78
N CYS A 146 -25.35 4.27 -14.68
CA CYS A 146 -25.71 5.55 -15.31
C CYS A 146 -25.15 5.70 -16.73
N SER A 147 -24.18 4.86 -17.10
CA SER A 147 -23.59 4.82 -18.43
C SER A 147 -24.27 3.80 -19.36
N GLY A 148 -25.29 3.08 -18.87
CA GLY A 148 -25.99 2.02 -19.59
C GLY A 148 -27.34 2.41 -20.22
N GLU A 149 -27.29 3.13 -21.34
CA GLU A 149 -27.84 2.77 -22.67
C GLU A 149 -27.10 3.57 -23.76
#